data_AF-A0A0G2EGG7-F1
#
_entry.id   AF-A0A0G2EGG7-F1
#
_cell.length_a   1.000
_cell.length_b   1.000
_cell.length_c   1.000
_cell.angle_alpha   90.00
_cell.angle_beta   90.00
_cell.angle_gamma   90.00
#
_symmetry.space_group_name_H-M   'P 1'
#
loop_
_entity.id
_entity.type
_entity.pdbx_description
1 polymer ?
#
loop_
_entity_poly.entity_id
_entity_poly.type
_entity_poly.pdbx_seq_one_letter_code
_entity_poly.pdbx_strand_id
1 'polypeptide(L)'
;MGSIGEIKAPPVLDFSAFYADDPVARKRLVDDVRDCCLRNGFFQITGHQIPVELQDQIFRHSQEFFSQSVEEKDKLSMKLNAWNRGYDAIQSQILEEGTSPDMKESFYIGDDIPKSHPYFQQKKLNSGPNVWPQTISDPEAFKKDTMKYYGSCYQLAKDTLCVIAMTLDLPQSFFDDYSKDAVATMRLLHYPPSPPDAEETLTRGVGAHTDFGGITLLLQGDVGGLQVLENNTGEWLDVSTPTVCP
;
A
#
# COMPACT_ATOMS: atom_id res chain seq x y z
N MET A 1 -2.16 -4.39 -41.05
CA MET A 1 -3.22 -4.07 -40.08
C MET A 1 -3.29 -5.24 -39.11
N GLY A 2 -2.47 -5.21 -38.06
CA GLY A 2 -2.45 -6.22 -37.00
C GLY A 2 -3.19 -5.65 -35.80
N SER A 3 -4.08 -6.46 -35.24
CA SER A 3 -4.98 -6.19 -34.12
C SER A 3 -4.37 -5.30 -33.03
N ILE A 4 -5.14 -4.30 -32.60
CA ILE A 4 -4.97 -3.64 -31.30
C ILE A 4 -5.00 -4.78 -30.27
N GLY A 5 -3.84 -5.12 -29.71
CA GLY A 5 -3.74 -6.17 -28.70
C GLY A 5 -4.51 -5.72 -27.48
N GLU A 6 -5.36 -6.60 -26.94
CA GLU A 6 -6.18 -6.31 -25.76
C GLU A 6 -5.37 -5.61 -24.66
N ILE A 7 -5.91 -4.49 -24.19
CA ILE A 7 -5.53 -3.84 -22.94
C ILE A 7 -5.74 -4.86 -21.82
N LYS A 8 -4.65 -5.44 -21.31
CA LYS A 8 -4.70 -6.47 -20.25
C LYS A 8 -4.41 -5.82 -18.90
N ALA A 9 -5.28 -6.08 -17.92
CA ALA A 9 -5.03 -5.77 -16.52
C ALA A 9 -3.63 -6.28 -16.09
N PRO A 10 -3.00 -5.66 -15.07
CA PRO A 10 -1.70 -6.13 -14.60
C PRO A 10 -1.70 -7.63 -14.25
N PRO A 11 -0.65 -8.38 -14.60
CA PRO A 11 -0.59 -9.82 -14.34
C PRO A 11 -0.79 -10.17 -12.86
N VAL A 12 -1.42 -11.32 -12.59
CA VAL A 12 -1.56 -11.88 -11.25
C VAL A 12 -0.52 -13.00 -11.08
N LEU A 13 0.35 -12.86 -10.08
CA LEU A 13 1.46 -13.77 -9.81
C LEU A 13 1.24 -14.52 -8.50
N ASP A 14 1.35 -15.85 -8.55
CA ASP A 14 1.16 -16.70 -7.37
C ASP A 14 2.48 -16.87 -6.58
N PHE A 15 2.56 -16.18 -5.45
CA PHE A 15 3.70 -16.24 -4.54
C PHE A 15 3.76 -17.53 -3.72
N SER A 16 2.75 -18.41 -3.77
CA SER A 16 2.86 -19.74 -3.16
C SER A 16 4.08 -20.51 -3.68
N ALA A 17 4.46 -20.28 -4.94
CA ALA A 17 5.65 -20.83 -5.58
C ALA A 17 6.98 -20.36 -4.95
N PHE A 18 7.01 -19.20 -4.30
CA PHE A 18 8.17 -18.73 -3.56
C PHE A 18 8.38 -19.55 -2.28
N TYR A 19 7.29 -19.83 -1.57
CA TYR A 19 7.28 -20.54 -0.28
C TYR A 19 7.36 -22.06 -0.41
N ALA A 20 6.99 -22.61 -1.57
CA ALA A 20 7.06 -24.04 -1.85
C ALA A 20 8.51 -24.52 -2.02
N ASP A 21 8.73 -25.81 -1.74
CA ASP A 21 9.97 -26.53 -2.08
C ASP A 21 9.92 -27.03 -3.54
N ASP A 22 9.67 -26.11 -4.48
CA ASP A 22 9.65 -26.38 -5.92
C ASP A 22 10.54 -25.35 -6.66
N PRO A 23 11.79 -25.74 -6.99
CA PRO A 23 12.70 -24.85 -7.71
C PRO A 23 12.23 -24.45 -9.11
N VAL A 24 11.43 -25.29 -9.78
CA VAL A 24 10.91 -25.01 -11.12
C VAL A 24 9.81 -23.97 -11.04
N ALA A 25 8.87 -24.12 -10.11
CA ALA A 25 7.82 -23.13 -9.86
C ALA A 25 8.42 -21.79 -9.41
N ARG A 26 9.39 -21.81 -8.49
CA ARG A 26 10.09 -20.60 -8.03
C ARG A 26 10.81 -19.90 -9.19
N LYS A 27 11.47 -20.64 -10.08
CA LYS A 27 12.13 -20.04 -11.24
C LYS A 27 11.11 -19.33 -12.16
N ARG A 28 9.96 -19.97 -12.42
CA ARG A 28 8.89 -19.36 -13.23
C ARG A 28 8.38 -18.06 -12.60
N LEU A 29 8.10 -18.06 -11.30
CA LEU A 29 7.72 -16.84 -10.58
C LEU A 29 8.77 -15.72 -10.74
N VAL A 30 10.07 -16.05 -10.63
CA VAL A 30 11.16 -15.07 -10.82
C VAL A 30 11.19 -14.52 -12.24
N ASP A 31 11.02 -15.38 -13.25
CA ASP A 31 10.98 -14.94 -14.65
C ASP A 31 9.75 -14.03 -14.90
N ASP A 32 8.57 -14.39 -14.37
CA ASP A 32 7.35 -13.60 -14.51
C ASP A 32 7.45 -12.23 -13.80
N VAL A 33 8.04 -12.18 -12.60
CA VAL A 33 8.32 -10.92 -11.89
C VAL A 33 9.30 -10.06 -12.67
N ARG A 34 10.36 -10.65 -13.23
CA ARG A 34 11.34 -9.93 -14.07
C ARG A 34 10.64 -9.26 -15.25
N ASP A 35 9.77 -9.98 -15.95
CA ASP A 35 9.04 -9.46 -17.09
C ASP A 35 8.09 -8.31 -16.70
N CYS A 36 7.38 -8.44 -15.57
CA CYS A 36 6.53 -7.37 -15.04
C CYS A 36 7.34 -6.12 -14.67
N CYS A 37 8.49 -6.29 -14.01
CA CYS A 37 9.39 -5.20 -13.64
C CYS A 37 9.96 -4.46 -14.87
N LEU A 38 10.35 -5.18 -15.92
CA LEU A 38 10.89 -4.58 -17.15
C LEU A 38 9.82 -3.86 -18.00
N ARG A 39 8.55 -4.23 -17.83
CA ARG A 39 7.43 -3.61 -18.55
C ARG A 39 6.96 -2.32 -17.87
N ASN A 40 6.27 -2.45 -16.73
CA ASN A 40 5.65 -1.32 -16.03
C ASN A 40 5.99 -1.27 -14.53
N GLY A 41 6.66 -2.27 -13.96
CA GLY A 41 6.93 -2.31 -12.53
C GLY A 41 5.71 -2.64 -11.65
N PHE A 42 4.61 -3.12 -12.24
CA PHE A 42 3.36 -3.37 -11.54
C PHE A 42 2.80 -4.76 -11.82
N PHE A 43 2.38 -5.47 -10.77
CA PHE A 43 1.72 -6.77 -10.83
C PHE A 43 0.91 -7.00 -9.56
N GLN A 44 -0.06 -7.92 -9.64
CA GLN A 44 -0.88 -8.37 -8.51
C GLN A 44 -0.27 -9.64 -7.90
N ILE A 45 -0.45 -9.86 -6.60
CA ILE A 45 0.12 -11.00 -5.87
C ILE A 45 -1.02 -11.82 -5.23
N THR A 46 -0.97 -13.14 -5.39
CA THR A 46 -1.78 -14.12 -4.64
C THR A 46 -0.88 -15.13 -3.92
N GLY A 47 -1.44 -15.99 -3.06
CA GLY A 47 -0.66 -17.06 -2.41
C GLY A 47 0.42 -16.56 -1.44
N HIS A 48 0.34 -15.29 -1.01
CA HIS A 48 1.17 -14.73 0.04
C HIS A 48 0.71 -15.18 1.44
N GLN A 49 1.54 -14.98 2.46
CA GLN A 49 1.28 -15.46 3.82
C GLN A 49 0.39 -14.56 4.69
N ILE A 50 -0.23 -13.50 4.14
CA ILE A 50 -1.14 -12.62 4.89
C ILE A 50 -2.56 -13.23 4.90
N PRO A 51 -3.11 -13.60 6.08
CA PRO A 51 -4.44 -14.20 6.15
C PRO A 51 -5.55 -13.26 5.66
N VAL A 52 -6.52 -13.79 4.93
CA VAL A 52 -7.68 -13.03 4.43
C VAL A 52 -8.45 -12.39 5.58
N GLU A 53 -8.63 -13.10 6.69
CA GLU A 53 -9.36 -12.57 7.85
C GLU A 53 -8.66 -11.36 8.46
N LEU A 54 -7.33 -11.27 8.35
CA LEU A 54 -6.58 -10.11 8.81
C LEU A 54 -6.77 -8.92 7.85
N GLN A 55 -6.80 -9.16 6.55
CA GLN A 55 -7.10 -8.14 5.54
C GLN A 55 -8.51 -7.54 5.77
N ASP A 56 -9.52 -8.40 5.92
CA ASP A 56 -10.90 -8.01 6.21
C ASP A 56 -11.01 -7.22 7.52
N GLN A 57 -10.28 -7.65 8.54
CA GLN A 57 -10.26 -6.97 9.83
C GLN A 57 -9.72 -5.54 9.71
N ILE A 58 -8.71 -5.31 8.87
CA ILE A 58 -8.14 -3.98 8.63
C ILE A 58 -9.10 -3.08 7.86
N PHE A 59 -9.85 -3.62 6.88
CA PHE A 59 -10.92 -2.86 6.24
C PHE A 59 -12.01 -2.45 7.22
N ARG A 60 -12.43 -3.33 8.14
CA ARG A 60 -13.38 -2.99 9.20
C ARG A 60 -12.86 -1.89 10.12
N HIS A 61 -11.61 -2.01 10.57
CA HIS A 61 -10.94 -0.99 11.39
C HIS A 61 -10.85 0.35 10.67
N SER A 62 -10.48 0.35 9.39
CA SER A 62 -10.44 1.54 8.53
C SER A 62 -11.82 2.20 8.43
N GLN A 63 -12.87 1.42 8.14
CA GLN A 63 -14.24 1.91 8.04
C GLN A 63 -14.72 2.52 9.35
N GLU A 64 -14.51 1.85 10.48
CA GLU A 64 -14.88 2.38 11.80
C GLU A 64 -14.16 3.70 12.09
N PHE A 65 -12.84 3.74 11.87
CA PHE A 65 -12.05 4.95 12.09
C PHE A 65 -12.57 6.13 11.26
N PHE A 66 -12.78 5.94 9.97
CA PHE A 66 -13.21 7.02 9.06
C PHE A 66 -14.68 7.42 9.24
N SER A 67 -15.52 6.56 9.84
CA SER A 67 -16.90 6.87 10.20
C SER A 67 -17.06 7.83 11.37
N GLN A 68 -15.99 8.06 12.14
CA GLN A 68 -16.00 9.02 13.23
C GLN A 68 -16.17 10.47 12.73
N SER A 69 -16.64 11.34 13.61
CA SER A 69 -16.71 12.78 13.35
C SER A 69 -15.34 13.37 13.00
N VAL A 70 -15.33 14.42 12.17
CA VAL A 70 -14.09 15.13 11.79
C VAL A 70 -13.36 15.62 13.04
N GLU A 71 -14.10 16.07 14.06
CA GLU A 71 -13.55 16.54 15.33
C GLU A 71 -12.75 15.46 16.07
N GLU A 72 -13.19 14.20 16.05
CA GLU A 72 -12.43 13.10 16.65
C GLU A 72 -11.21 12.71 15.81
N LYS A 73 -11.32 12.75 14.48
CA LYS A 73 -10.19 12.46 13.57
C LYS A 73 -9.11 13.54 13.67
N ASP A 74 -9.48 14.80 13.78
CA ASP A 74 -8.56 15.94 13.88
C ASP A 74 -7.73 15.94 15.17
N LYS A 75 -8.25 15.38 16.27
CA LYS A 75 -7.46 15.17 17.51
C LYS A 75 -6.26 14.25 17.30
N LEU A 76 -6.29 13.44 16.24
CA LEU A 76 -5.23 12.51 15.86
C LEU A 76 -4.43 13.03 14.66
N SER A 77 -4.58 14.31 14.30
CA SER A 77 -3.92 14.89 13.12
C SER A 77 -2.40 14.69 13.17
N MET A 78 -1.82 14.27 12.06
CA MET A 78 -0.36 14.15 11.93
C MET A 78 0.38 15.48 12.10
N LYS A 79 -0.31 16.62 11.90
CA LYS A 79 0.23 17.97 12.12
C LYS A 79 0.54 18.25 13.59
N LEU A 80 0.00 17.45 14.51
CA LEU A 80 0.25 17.56 15.95
C LEU A 80 1.57 16.91 16.38
N ASN A 81 2.29 16.25 15.48
CA ASN A 81 3.59 15.67 15.75
C ASN A 81 4.59 15.92 14.61
N ALA A 82 5.88 15.68 14.89
CA ALA A 82 6.97 15.94 13.95
C ALA A 82 7.44 14.69 13.18
N TRP A 83 6.74 13.57 13.32
CA TRP A 83 7.14 12.26 12.76
C TRP A 83 6.03 11.62 11.90
N ASN A 84 5.07 12.43 11.44
CA ASN A 84 4.07 12.10 10.41
C ASN A 84 3.23 10.85 10.73
N ARG A 85 2.75 10.71 11.97
CA ARG A 85 1.80 9.65 12.35
C ARG A 85 0.42 10.21 12.61
N GLY A 86 -0.61 9.49 12.22
CA GLY A 86 -2.01 9.86 12.45
C GLY A 86 -2.73 10.37 11.22
N TYR A 87 -3.79 11.13 11.47
CA TYR A 87 -4.79 11.52 10.49
C TYR A 87 -4.31 12.62 9.54
N ASP A 88 -4.58 12.43 8.26
CA ASP A 88 -4.42 13.38 7.16
C ASP A 88 -5.79 13.65 6.54
N ALA A 89 -6.24 14.90 6.62
CA ALA A 89 -7.61 15.28 6.25
C ALA A 89 -7.81 15.33 4.73
N ILE A 90 -9.08 15.27 4.30
CA ILE A 90 -9.48 15.45 2.90
C ILE A 90 -8.87 16.74 2.33
N GLN A 91 -8.42 16.69 1.06
CA GLN A 91 -7.82 17.81 0.34
C GLN A 91 -6.52 18.36 0.94
N SER A 92 -5.83 17.58 1.79
CA SER A 92 -4.54 18.01 2.34
C SER A 92 -3.35 17.87 1.38
N GLN A 93 -3.52 17.14 0.28
CA GLN A 93 -2.47 16.83 -0.71
C GLN A 93 -2.88 17.24 -2.12
N ILE A 94 -1.89 17.65 -2.92
CA ILE A 94 -1.99 17.81 -4.38
C ILE A 94 -0.84 16.99 -4.95
N LEU A 95 -1.13 15.77 -5.43
CA LEU A 95 -0.08 14.87 -5.94
C LEU A 95 0.23 15.05 -7.43
N GLU A 96 -0.71 15.61 -8.20
CA GLU A 96 -0.52 15.98 -9.61
C GLU A 96 -0.49 17.51 -9.72
N GLU A 97 0.63 18.08 -10.20
CA GLU A 97 0.78 19.54 -10.28
C GLU A 97 -0.23 20.13 -11.27
N GLY A 98 -1.01 21.12 -10.83
CA GLY A 98 -2.03 21.76 -11.65
C GLY A 98 -3.43 21.15 -11.56
N THR A 99 -3.66 20.15 -10.70
CA THR A 99 -5.00 19.58 -10.44
C THR A 99 -5.65 20.08 -9.16
N SER A 100 -6.92 19.74 -8.96
CA SER A 100 -7.61 19.89 -7.67
C SER A 100 -6.95 19.02 -6.58
N PRO A 101 -7.08 19.39 -5.29
CA PRO A 101 -6.55 18.58 -4.20
C PRO A 101 -7.21 17.19 -4.12
N ASP A 102 -6.43 16.21 -3.67
CA ASP A 102 -6.84 14.80 -3.56
C ASP A 102 -8.11 14.65 -2.71
N MET A 103 -9.12 13.99 -3.26
CA MET A 103 -10.39 13.68 -2.57
C MET A 103 -10.26 12.38 -1.76
N LYS A 104 -9.34 12.37 -0.81
CA LYS A 104 -9.11 11.25 0.11
C LYS A 104 -8.77 11.74 1.50
N GLU A 105 -9.13 10.96 2.51
CA GLU A 105 -8.51 11.05 3.83
C GLU A 105 -7.61 9.84 4.08
N SER A 106 -6.63 10.01 4.96
CA SER A 106 -5.64 8.97 5.24
C SER A 106 -5.31 8.87 6.73
N PHE A 107 -4.89 7.70 7.18
CA PHE A 107 -4.36 7.49 8.52
C PHE A 107 -3.00 6.79 8.45
N TYR A 108 -1.96 7.48 8.91
CA TYR A 108 -0.56 7.08 8.76
C TYR A 108 -0.06 6.33 9.97
N ILE A 109 0.44 5.12 9.73
CA ILE A 109 0.90 4.18 10.73
C ILE A 109 2.28 3.67 10.29
N GLY A 110 3.17 3.41 11.22
CA GLY A 110 4.34 2.60 10.92
C GLY A 110 4.80 1.83 12.14
N ASP A 111 6.09 1.55 12.25
CA ASP A 111 6.61 0.84 13.41
C ASP A 111 6.37 1.65 14.70
N ASP A 112 5.75 1.03 15.71
CA ASP A 112 5.30 1.71 16.94
C ASP A 112 6.45 1.81 17.95
N ILE A 113 7.43 2.67 17.63
CA ILE A 113 8.64 2.81 18.44
C ILE A 113 8.43 3.77 19.62
N PRO A 114 8.95 3.45 20.82
CA PRO A 114 8.88 4.36 21.96
C PRO A 114 9.80 5.57 21.77
N LYS A 115 9.55 6.65 22.52
CA LYS A 115 10.40 7.87 22.50
C LYS A 115 11.84 7.63 22.97
N SER A 116 12.10 6.52 23.66
CA SER A 116 13.44 6.08 24.03
C SER A 116 14.21 5.43 22.87
N HIS A 117 13.53 5.09 21.77
CA HIS A 117 14.16 4.44 20.63
C HIS A 117 15.15 5.39 19.93
N PRO A 118 16.34 4.92 19.51
CA PRO A 118 17.35 5.77 18.87
C PRO A 118 16.83 6.54 17.66
N TYR A 119 15.96 5.95 16.85
CA TYR A 119 15.41 6.62 15.66
C TYR A 119 14.59 7.85 16.02
N PHE A 120 13.80 7.77 17.09
CA PHE A 120 13.03 8.92 17.58
C PHE A 120 13.95 9.99 18.15
N GLN A 121 14.92 9.60 19.00
CA GLN A 121 15.87 10.53 19.62
C GLN A 121 16.72 11.28 18.59
N GLN A 122 17.11 10.59 17.52
CA GLN A 122 17.87 11.15 16.39
C GLN A 122 17.00 11.90 15.38
N LYS A 123 15.68 11.97 15.60
CA LYS A 123 14.70 12.60 14.70
C LYS A 123 14.81 12.07 13.26
N LYS A 124 14.99 10.75 13.11
CA LYS A 124 14.88 10.12 11.79
C LYS A 124 13.47 10.39 11.24
N LEU A 125 13.39 10.61 9.93
CA LEU A 125 12.13 10.86 9.24
C LEU A 125 11.12 9.76 9.57
N ASN A 126 9.84 10.11 9.71
CA ASN A 126 8.72 9.19 9.96
C ASN A 126 8.94 8.19 11.11
N SER A 127 9.75 8.54 12.12
CA SER A 127 10.12 7.62 13.20
C SER A 127 9.61 8.12 14.55
N GLY A 128 8.64 7.41 15.12
CA GLY A 128 8.10 7.73 16.44
C GLY A 128 6.87 6.89 16.78
N PRO A 129 6.31 7.06 18.00
CA PRO A 129 5.15 6.31 18.41
C PRO A 129 3.95 6.64 17.51
N ASN A 130 3.15 5.63 17.21
CA ASN A 130 1.89 5.84 16.53
C ASN A 130 0.91 6.59 17.45
N VAL A 131 -0.06 7.26 16.83
CA VAL A 131 -1.22 7.83 17.53
C VAL A 131 -2.40 6.91 17.28
N TRP A 132 -3.14 6.54 18.32
CA TRP A 132 -4.17 5.52 18.25
C TRP A 132 -5.54 6.11 18.59
N PRO A 133 -6.60 5.83 17.81
CA PRO A 133 -7.94 6.34 18.10
C PRO A 133 -8.47 5.76 19.41
N GLN A 134 -8.93 6.63 20.31
CA GLN A 134 -9.42 6.24 21.64
C GLN A 134 -10.95 6.17 21.72
N THR A 135 -11.64 6.73 20.73
CA THR A 135 -13.11 6.89 20.68
C THR A 135 -13.82 5.83 19.84
N ILE A 136 -13.07 4.93 19.22
CA ILE A 136 -13.61 3.75 18.55
C ILE A 136 -14.05 2.68 19.57
N SER A 137 -14.78 1.67 19.12
CA SER A 137 -15.36 0.64 19.99
C SER A 137 -14.32 -0.19 20.74
N ASP A 138 -13.20 -0.54 20.09
CA ASP A 138 -12.10 -1.30 20.69
C ASP A 138 -10.71 -0.78 20.23
N PRO A 139 -10.16 0.24 20.92
CA PRO A 139 -8.85 0.81 20.63
C PRO A 139 -7.69 -0.20 20.69
N GLU A 140 -7.77 -1.18 21.61
CA GLU A 140 -6.72 -2.17 21.80
C GLU A 140 -6.73 -3.21 20.68
N ALA A 141 -7.92 -3.66 20.25
CA ALA A 141 -8.03 -4.51 19.07
C ALA A 141 -7.55 -3.79 17.81
N PHE A 142 -7.97 -2.54 17.60
CA PHE A 142 -7.51 -1.73 16.46
C PHE A 142 -5.98 -1.67 16.41
N LYS A 143 -5.34 -1.30 17.53
CA LYS A 143 -3.88 -1.24 17.62
C LYS A 143 -3.23 -2.58 17.33
N LYS A 144 -3.67 -3.64 18.02
CA LYS A 144 -3.10 -4.99 17.92
C LYS A 144 -3.19 -5.53 16.50
N ASP A 145 -4.37 -5.46 15.88
CA ASP A 145 -4.61 -6.02 14.55
C ASP A 145 -3.89 -5.20 13.47
N THR A 146 -3.90 -3.86 13.59
CA THR A 146 -3.17 -2.96 12.72
C THR A 146 -1.67 -3.22 12.74
N MET A 147 -1.08 -3.38 13.92
CA MET A 147 0.36 -3.69 14.03
C MET A 147 0.70 -5.10 13.56
N LYS A 148 -0.22 -6.07 13.75
CA LYS A 148 -0.07 -7.42 13.18
C LYS A 148 -0.05 -7.35 11.66
N TYR A 149 -0.99 -6.63 11.04
CA TYR A 149 -1.05 -6.47 9.59
C TYR A 149 0.15 -5.70 9.04
N TYR A 150 0.58 -4.62 9.71
CA TYR A 150 1.82 -3.90 9.37
C TYR A 150 3.01 -4.85 9.31
N GLY A 151 3.20 -5.70 10.33
CA GLY A 151 4.27 -6.70 10.36
C GLY A 151 4.16 -7.74 9.24
N SER A 152 2.95 -8.22 8.94
CA SER A 152 2.70 -9.14 7.82
C SER A 152 3.04 -8.51 6.46
N CYS A 153 2.62 -7.27 6.22
CA CYS A 153 2.98 -6.52 5.02
C CYS A 153 4.48 -6.26 4.94
N TYR A 154 5.13 -5.94 6.06
CA TYR A 154 6.58 -5.75 6.12
C TYR A 154 7.33 -7.03 5.72
N GLN A 155 6.89 -8.19 6.20
CA GLN A 155 7.47 -9.46 5.80
C GLN A 155 7.20 -9.78 4.33
N LEU A 156 5.98 -9.57 3.82
CA LEU A 156 5.68 -9.76 2.39
C LEU A 156 6.53 -8.82 1.50
N ALA A 157 6.79 -7.60 1.96
CA ALA A 157 7.67 -6.67 1.27
C ALA A 157 9.11 -7.23 1.18
N LYS A 158 9.63 -7.82 2.27
CA LYS A 158 10.92 -8.49 2.25
C LYS A 158 10.94 -9.69 1.31
N ASP A 159 9.91 -10.53 1.33
CA ASP A 159 9.81 -11.68 0.43
C ASP A 159 9.79 -11.24 -1.04
N THR A 160 9.06 -10.16 -1.34
CA THR A 160 9.02 -9.55 -2.68
C THR A 160 10.41 -9.02 -3.09
N LEU A 161 11.13 -8.37 -2.18
CA LEU A 161 12.51 -7.93 -2.43
C LEU A 161 13.46 -9.12 -2.67
N CYS A 162 13.29 -10.25 -1.98
CA CYS A 162 14.05 -11.47 -2.24
C CYS A 162 13.81 -11.98 -3.67
N VAL A 163 12.56 -12.00 -4.14
CA VAL A 163 12.23 -12.39 -5.52
C VAL A 163 12.83 -11.40 -6.51
N ILE A 164 12.74 -10.09 -6.25
CA ILE A 164 13.38 -9.04 -7.07
C ILE A 164 14.91 -9.25 -7.14
N ALA A 165 15.57 -9.55 -6.04
CA ALA A 165 17.02 -9.85 -6.05
C ALA A 165 17.34 -11.03 -6.98
N MET A 166 16.52 -12.09 -6.94
CA MET A 166 16.67 -13.24 -7.84
C MET A 166 16.47 -12.87 -9.30
N THR A 167 15.58 -11.91 -9.63
CA THR A 167 15.44 -11.40 -11.00
C THR A 167 16.69 -10.68 -11.52
N LEU A 168 17.60 -10.28 -10.63
CA LEU A 168 18.86 -9.63 -10.96
C LEU A 168 20.04 -10.61 -10.90
N ASP A 169 19.77 -11.91 -10.77
CA ASP A 169 20.77 -12.96 -10.54
C ASP A 169 21.63 -12.69 -9.28
N LEU A 170 21.06 -12.00 -8.28
CA LEU A 170 21.68 -11.70 -7.00
C LEU A 170 21.24 -12.72 -5.91
N PRO A 171 22.02 -12.86 -4.81
CA PRO A 171 21.58 -13.62 -3.65
C PRO A 171 20.25 -13.09 -3.10
N GLN A 172 19.37 -13.97 -2.60
CA GLN A 172 18.09 -13.56 -1.98
C GLN A 172 18.27 -12.54 -0.84
N SER A 173 19.39 -12.65 -0.11
CA SER A 173 19.75 -11.76 1.00
C SER A 173 20.25 -10.38 0.58
N PHE A 174 20.30 -10.06 -0.72
CA PHE A 174 20.91 -8.82 -1.21
C PHE A 174 20.27 -7.56 -0.61
N PHE A 175 18.96 -7.56 -0.38
CA PHE A 175 18.23 -6.43 0.21
C PHE A 175 18.00 -6.55 1.72
N ASP A 176 18.67 -7.49 2.42
CA ASP A 176 18.48 -7.66 3.86
C ASP A 176 18.87 -6.40 4.63
N ASP A 177 20.03 -5.81 4.33
CA ASP A 177 20.48 -4.57 4.99
C ASP A 177 19.61 -3.36 4.62
N TYR A 178 19.10 -3.31 3.38
CA TYR A 178 18.19 -2.26 2.93
C TYR A 178 16.84 -2.32 3.66
N SER A 179 16.32 -3.53 3.85
CA SER A 179 15.04 -3.79 4.52
C SER A 179 15.17 -3.96 6.04
N LYS A 180 16.37 -3.82 6.60
CA LYS A 180 16.57 -3.89 8.05
C LYS A 180 16.21 -2.57 8.69
N ASP A 181 15.33 -2.61 9.70
CA ASP A 181 14.85 -1.43 10.43
C ASP A 181 14.36 -0.32 9.48
N ALA A 182 13.73 -0.72 8.37
CA ALA A 182 13.26 0.19 7.34
C ALA A 182 12.10 1.02 7.90
N VAL A 183 12.11 2.32 7.56
CA VAL A 183 11.05 3.25 7.98
C VAL A 183 9.84 3.10 7.05
N ALA A 184 9.24 1.91 7.06
CA ALA A 184 8.03 1.62 6.31
C ALA A 184 6.84 2.41 6.87
N THR A 185 5.90 2.75 6.00
CA THR A 185 4.68 3.47 6.36
C THR A 185 3.50 2.79 5.70
N MET A 186 2.51 2.47 6.51
CA MET A 186 1.21 1.98 6.09
C MET A 186 0.21 3.14 6.15
N ARG A 187 -0.65 3.22 5.14
CA ARG A 187 -1.72 4.21 5.07
C ARG A 187 -3.05 3.48 4.98
N LEU A 188 -3.95 3.74 5.92
CA LEU A 188 -5.36 3.46 5.70
C LEU A 188 -5.91 4.60 4.87
N LEU A 189 -6.63 4.30 3.80
CA LEU A 189 -7.15 5.28 2.85
C LEU A 189 -8.67 5.17 2.79
N HIS A 190 -9.35 6.32 2.81
CA HIS A 190 -10.76 6.38 2.48
C HIS A 190 -11.01 7.48 1.44
N TYR A 191 -11.65 7.07 0.35
CA TYR A 191 -12.12 7.93 -0.72
C TYR A 191 -13.63 8.15 -0.54
N PRO A 192 -14.07 9.37 -0.20
CA PRO A 192 -15.50 9.68 -0.15
C PRO A 192 -16.16 9.49 -1.52
N PRO A 193 -17.45 9.13 -1.58
CA PRO A 193 -18.17 9.02 -2.83
C PRO A 193 -18.22 10.38 -3.55
N SER A 194 -17.95 10.39 -4.84
CA SER A 194 -18.12 11.58 -5.69
C SER A 194 -19.56 11.67 -6.21
N PRO A 195 -20.11 12.89 -6.41
CA PRO A 195 -21.39 13.06 -7.09
C PRO A 195 -21.35 12.45 -8.49
N PRO A 196 -22.44 11.82 -8.98
CA PRO A 196 -22.46 11.15 -10.28
C PRO A 196 -22.10 12.04 -11.48
N ASP A 197 -22.36 13.34 -11.36
CA ASP A 197 -22.24 14.33 -12.44
C ASP A 197 -21.02 15.25 -12.32
N ALA A 198 -20.12 14.98 -11.37
CA ALA A 198 -18.94 15.81 -11.19
C ALA A 198 -17.88 15.48 -12.26
N GLU A 199 -17.25 16.51 -12.84
CA GLU A 199 -16.24 16.32 -13.89
C GLU A 199 -15.09 15.44 -13.37
N GLU A 200 -14.62 14.50 -14.20
CA GLU A 200 -13.59 13.53 -13.83
C GLU A 200 -12.30 14.20 -13.33
N THR A 201 -11.93 15.35 -13.90
CA THR A 201 -10.80 16.19 -13.47
C THR A 201 -10.99 16.83 -12.09
N LEU A 202 -12.24 16.95 -11.62
CA LEU A 202 -12.63 17.48 -10.31
C LEU A 202 -12.91 16.36 -9.29
N THR A 203 -13.03 15.10 -9.72
CA THR A 203 -13.35 13.95 -8.86
C THR A 203 -12.25 12.91 -8.76
N ARG A 204 -11.07 13.14 -9.37
CA ARG A 204 -9.92 12.24 -9.19
C ARG A 204 -9.60 12.09 -7.70
N GLY A 205 -9.68 10.86 -7.20
CA GLY A 205 -9.36 10.54 -5.81
C GLY A 205 -7.90 10.83 -5.49
N VAL A 206 -6.99 10.48 -6.41
CA VAL A 206 -5.57 10.84 -6.39
C VAL A 206 -5.11 11.15 -7.81
N GLY A 207 -4.30 12.20 -7.97
CA GLY A 207 -3.65 12.50 -9.25
C GLY A 207 -2.59 11.46 -9.67
N ALA A 208 -2.19 11.49 -10.93
CA ALA A 208 -1.13 10.63 -11.46
C ALA A 208 0.20 10.88 -10.72
N HIS A 209 0.78 9.83 -10.14
CA HIS A 209 2.05 9.94 -9.41
C HIS A 209 2.82 8.61 -9.41
N THR A 210 4.09 8.70 -9.03
CA THR A 210 4.90 7.55 -8.64
C THR A 210 5.08 7.55 -7.13
N ASP A 211 4.99 6.39 -6.50
CA ASP A 211 5.29 6.28 -5.08
C ASP A 211 6.76 6.54 -4.78
N PHE A 212 7.00 7.04 -3.57
CA PHE A 212 8.35 7.15 -3.01
C PHE A 212 8.68 5.85 -2.26
N GLY A 213 9.88 5.31 -2.49
CA GLY A 213 10.39 4.18 -1.70
C GLY A 213 10.99 3.06 -2.55
N GLY A 214 11.08 1.87 -1.96
CA GLY A 214 11.55 0.66 -2.64
C GLY A 214 10.42 -0.07 -3.37
N ILE A 215 9.38 -0.48 -2.63
CA ILE A 215 8.18 -1.13 -3.16
C ILE A 215 6.94 -0.66 -2.40
N THR A 216 5.78 -0.69 -3.06
CA THR A 216 4.47 -0.46 -2.46
C THR A 216 3.64 -1.74 -2.55
N LEU A 217 3.04 -2.13 -1.42
CA LEU A 217 1.99 -3.15 -1.38
C LEU A 217 0.65 -2.43 -1.23
N LEU A 218 -0.25 -2.63 -2.19
CA LEU A 218 -1.55 -1.97 -2.22
C LEU A 218 -2.66 -3.03 -2.13
N LEU A 219 -3.45 -2.94 -1.05
CA LEU A 219 -4.68 -3.71 -0.90
C LEU A 219 -5.87 -2.80 -1.21
N GLN A 220 -6.71 -3.20 -2.17
CA GLN A 220 -7.94 -2.51 -2.52
C GLN A 220 -9.16 -3.36 -2.16
N GLY A 221 -10.28 -2.71 -1.82
CA GLY A 221 -11.55 -3.38 -1.57
C GLY A 221 -12.31 -3.66 -2.86
N ASP A 222 -13.63 -3.89 -2.74
CA ASP A 222 -14.49 -4.24 -3.87
C ASP A 222 -14.87 -3.06 -4.78
N VAL A 223 -14.45 -1.85 -4.42
CA VAL A 223 -14.67 -0.64 -5.23
C VAL A 223 -13.42 -0.38 -6.06
N GLY A 224 -13.57 -0.46 -7.38
CA GLY A 224 -12.51 -0.15 -8.35
C GLY A 224 -12.17 1.35 -8.38
N GLY A 225 -11.11 1.69 -9.12
CA GLY A 225 -10.66 3.08 -9.31
C GLY A 225 -9.15 3.23 -9.44
N LEU A 226 -8.38 2.21 -9.08
CA LEU A 226 -6.94 2.20 -9.33
C LEU A 226 -6.65 1.94 -10.81
N GLN A 227 -5.82 2.80 -11.39
CA GLN A 227 -5.31 2.67 -12.75
C GLN A 227 -3.79 2.75 -12.77
N VAL A 228 -3.17 2.05 -13.72
CA VAL A 228 -1.71 2.04 -13.93
C VAL A 228 -1.42 2.45 -15.36
N LEU A 229 -0.45 3.34 -15.55
CA LEU A 229 -0.02 3.77 -16.87
C LEU A 229 0.79 2.67 -17.58
N GLU A 230 0.37 2.30 -18.80
CA GLU A 230 1.16 1.46 -19.69
C GLU A 230 2.19 2.30 -20.44
N ASN A 231 3.47 2.07 -20.15
CA ASN A 231 4.56 2.88 -20.71
C ASN A 231 4.64 2.85 -22.24
N ASN A 232 4.28 1.73 -22.86
CA ASN A 232 4.41 1.56 -24.31
C ASN A 232 3.28 2.23 -25.10
N THR A 233 2.07 2.28 -24.53
CA THR A 233 0.88 2.84 -25.22
C THR A 233 0.50 4.23 -24.69
N GLY A 234 0.93 4.59 -23.48
CA GLY A 234 0.49 5.80 -22.78
C GLY A 234 -0.94 5.72 -22.25
N GLU A 235 -1.54 4.52 -22.24
CA GLU A 235 -2.92 4.30 -21.79
C GLU A 235 -2.97 3.94 -20.31
N TRP A 236 -4.05 4.34 -19.64
CA TRP A 236 -4.33 3.94 -18.27
C TRP A 236 -5.08 2.61 -18.25
N LEU A 237 -4.53 1.61 -17.56
CA LEU A 237 -5.10 0.27 -17.41
C LEU A 237 -5.79 0.16 -16.06
N ASP A 238 -7.04 -0.27 -16.04
CA ASP A 238 -7.75 -0.57 -14.79
C ASP A 238 -7.10 -1.77 -14.08
N VAL A 239 -6.87 -1.63 -12.77
CA VAL A 239 -6.47 -2.74 -11.91
C VAL A 239 -7.73 -3.43 -11.41
N SER A 240 -8.01 -4.60 -11.97
CA SER A 240 -9.12 -5.44 -11.56
C SER A 240 -9.09 -5.67 -10.04
N THR A 241 -10.22 -5.49 -9.37
CA THR A 241 -10.40 -5.98 -7.99
C THR A 241 -10.56 -7.50 -8.07
N PRO A 242 -9.60 -8.32 -7.60
CA PRO A 242 -9.79 -9.76 -7.60
C PRO A 242 -11.00 -10.10 -6.73
N THR A 243 -11.97 -10.81 -7.29
CA THR A 243 -13.06 -11.44 -6.53
C THR A 243 -12.43 -12.47 -5.58
N VAL A 244 -12.10 -12.02 -4.37
CA VAL A 244 -11.50 -12.79 -3.27
C VAL A 244 -10.11 -13.34 -3.64
N CYS A 245 -9.06 -12.83 -3.00
CA CYS A 245 -7.75 -13.49 -2.97
C CYS A 245 -7.71 -14.45 -1.76
N PRO A 246 -8.08 -15.74 -1.90
CA PRO A 246 -7.86 -16.72 -0.85
C PRO A 246 -6.38 -16.97 -0.56
#